data_AF-A0A7C1V196-F1
#
_entry.id   AF-A0A7C1V196-F1
#
_cell.length_a   1.000
_cell.length_b   1.000
_cell.length_c   1.000
_cell.angle_alpha   90.00
_cell.angle_beta   90.00
_cell.angle_gamma   90.00
#
_symmetry.space_group_name_H-M   'P 1'
#
loop_
_entity.id
_entity.type
_entity.pdbx_description
1 polymer ?
#
loop_
_entity_poly.entity_id
_entity_poly.type
_entity_poly.pdbx_seq_one_letter_code
_entity_poly.pdbx_strand_id
1 'polypeptide(L)'
;MKLMSHFADLSQDTLQERLIPLVATLVDTLTEYLGLDVVNTHYTFLLINHTSLEHILASIFDYGVERKVVNNKVELKIHENQIELLPFILLREVYNLFIPKEVRNYEWVQLTINQMILTDLANHNKAREWNILVRENLKLYDDISIGYGRLNDFDRLAQLFKNPTSKRKHYRLFFNLVREDPHHLPRKNDYIHIFFTDNLGSEYYSEDLLETLRCLTIIFHKIKTYRGMTEYSKQFQQFKKNGSLQTELLAKEFIQNMEFVKEKTVIAPNYLVNWEPLKCFVISCTVRFNPLLNKAKIINV
;
A
#
# COMPACT_ATOMS: atom_id res chain seq x y z
N MET A 1 -17.59 0.82 -11.93
CA MET A 1 -17.64 -0.66 -11.91
C MET A 1 -18.81 -1.07 -11.03
N LYS A 2 -19.80 -1.82 -11.54
CA LYS A 2 -20.95 -2.29 -10.76
C LYS A 2 -20.66 -3.70 -10.22
N LEU A 3 -19.77 -3.81 -9.21
CA LEU A 3 -19.44 -5.13 -8.64
C LEU A 3 -20.59 -5.73 -7.83
N MET A 4 -21.47 -4.89 -7.28
CA MET A 4 -22.51 -5.33 -6.36
C MET A 4 -23.59 -6.21 -6.96
N SER A 5 -23.85 -6.07 -8.26
CA SER A 5 -24.79 -6.97 -8.95
C SER A 5 -24.31 -8.41 -9.02
N HIS A 6 -23.00 -8.67 -8.93
CA HIS A 6 -22.46 -10.03 -8.97
C HIS A 6 -22.61 -10.77 -7.63
N PHE A 7 -22.90 -10.06 -6.55
CA PHE A 7 -23.09 -10.64 -5.21
C PHE A 7 -24.56 -10.66 -4.77
N ALA A 8 -25.48 -10.21 -5.63
CA ALA A 8 -26.91 -10.36 -5.38
C ALA A 8 -27.25 -11.86 -5.51
N ASP A 9 -27.80 -12.44 -4.44
CA ASP A 9 -28.36 -13.79 -4.40
C ASP A 9 -27.36 -14.96 -4.22
N LEU A 10 -26.54 -14.92 -3.17
CA LEU A 10 -25.67 -16.03 -2.75
C LEU A 10 -26.35 -16.90 -1.68
N SER A 11 -27.16 -17.88 -2.08
CA SER A 11 -27.70 -18.89 -1.17
C SER A 11 -26.63 -19.95 -0.81
N GLN A 12 -26.65 -20.46 0.43
CA GLN A 12 -25.65 -21.43 0.92
C GLN A 12 -25.63 -22.73 0.10
N ASP A 13 -26.80 -23.25 -0.28
CA ASP A 13 -26.94 -24.58 -0.90
C ASP A 13 -26.36 -24.70 -2.32
N THR A 14 -26.10 -23.58 -3.00
CA THR A 14 -25.53 -23.54 -4.37
C THR A 14 -24.21 -22.79 -4.45
N LEU A 15 -23.65 -22.38 -3.31
CA LEU A 15 -22.56 -21.42 -3.27
C LEU A 15 -21.28 -21.95 -3.95
N GLN A 16 -20.95 -23.23 -3.77
CA GLN A 16 -19.76 -23.83 -4.36
C GLN A 16 -19.84 -23.91 -5.90
N GLU A 17 -21.01 -24.26 -6.45
CA GLU A 17 -21.23 -24.33 -7.89
C GLU A 17 -21.20 -22.94 -8.54
N ARG A 18 -21.69 -21.93 -7.81
CA ARG A 18 -21.73 -20.54 -8.28
C ARG A 18 -20.43 -19.78 -8.03
N LEU A 19 -19.56 -20.27 -7.15
CA LEU A 19 -18.28 -19.64 -6.82
C LEU A 19 -17.35 -19.58 -8.03
N ILE A 20 -17.23 -20.67 -8.78
CA ILE A 20 -16.36 -20.73 -9.96
C ILE A 20 -16.77 -19.69 -11.03
N PRO A 21 -18.03 -19.65 -11.52
CA PRO A 21 -18.44 -18.66 -12.50
C PRO A 21 -18.42 -17.23 -11.95
N LEU A 22 -18.67 -17.04 -10.64
CA LEU A 22 -18.54 -15.73 -9.99
C LEU A 22 -17.09 -15.24 -10.02
N VAL A 23 -16.14 -16.08 -9.62
CA VAL A 23 -14.70 -15.75 -9.64
C VAL A 23 -14.25 -15.43 -11.06
N ALA A 24 -14.64 -16.24 -12.05
CA ALA A 24 -14.34 -15.95 -13.46
C ALA A 24 -14.88 -14.58 -13.89
N THR A 25 -16.14 -14.29 -13.58
CA THR A 25 -16.78 -12.99 -13.89
C THR A 25 -16.05 -11.83 -13.23
N LEU A 26 -15.65 -11.97 -11.96
CA LEU A 26 -14.90 -10.94 -11.23
C LEU A 26 -13.51 -10.72 -11.83
N VAL A 27 -12.82 -11.79 -12.20
CA VAL A 27 -11.51 -11.73 -12.87
C VAL A 27 -11.63 -11.01 -14.20
N ASP A 28 -12.61 -11.35 -15.04
CA ASP A 28 -12.81 -10.72 -16.34
C ASP A 28 -13.15 -9.24 -16.18
N THR A 29 -14.07 -8.91 -15.26
CA THR A 29 -14.46 -7.52 -14.96
C THR A 29 -13.27 -6.68 -14.50
N LEU A 30 -12.41 -7.23 -13.64
CA LEU A 30 -11.22 -6.53 -13.17
C LEU A 30 -10.14 -6.43 -14.24
N THR A 31 -9.98 -7.46 -15.07
CA THR A 31 -9.06 -7.44 -16.22
C THR A 31 -9.43 -6.30 -17.17
N GLU A 32 -10.70 -6.18 -17.54
CA GLU A 32 -11.22 -5.08 -18.38
C GLU A 32 -11.07 -3.72 -17.69
N TYR A 33 -11.46 -3.63 -16.41
CA TYR A 33 -11.41 -2.40 -15.66
C TYR A 33 -9.96 -1.88 -15.51
N LEU A 34 -9.02 -2.74 -15.18
CA LEU A 34 -7.62 -2.38 -15.00
C LEU A 34 -6.87 -2.23 -16.33
N GLY A 35 -7.32 -2.93 -17.38
CA GLY A 35 -6.58 -3.07 -18.64
C GLY A 35 -5.28 -3.85 -18.43
N LEU A 36 -5.31 -4.89 -17.60
CA LEU A 36 -4.15 -5.65 -17.15
C LEU A 36 -4.50 -7.14 -17.04
N ASP A 37 -3.63 -8.01 -17.54
CA ASP A 37 -3.80 -9.46 -17.43
C ASP A 37 -3.52 -9.96 -16.00
N VAL A 38 -4.08 -11.12 -15.67
CA VAL A 38 -3.83 -11.78 -14.39
C VAL A 38 -2.40 -12.32 -14.32
N VAL A 39 -1.69 -12.07 -13.22
CA VAL A 39 -0.32 -12.58 -13.03
C VAL A 39 -0.33 -14.07 -12.66
N ASN A 40 -1.27 -14.47 -11.81
CA ASN A 40 -1.42 -15.84 -11.34
C ASN A 40 -2.59 -16.51 -12.05
N THR A 41 -2.34 -17.10 -13.22
CA THR A 41 -3.39 -17.68 -14.07
C THR A 41 -3.91 -19.04 -13.58
N HIS A 42 -3.14 -19.74 -12.74
CA HIS A 42 -3.50 -21.07 -12.23
C HIS A 42 -4.02 -20.94 -10.79
N TYR A 43 -5.33 -20.84 -10.63
CA TYR A 43 -5.99 -20.71 -9.32
C TYR A 43 -7.21 -21.62 -9.19
N THR A 44 -7.61 -21.92 -7.95
CA THR A 44 -8.89 -22.54 -7.64
C THR A 44 -9.40 -22.03 -6.31
N PHE A 45 -10.70 -21.78 -6.27
CA PHE A 45 -11.43 -21.30 -5.11
C PHE A 45 -12.36 -22.42 -4.64
N LEU A 46 -12.25 -22.78 -3.37
CA LEU A 46 -13.04 -23.82 -2.73
C LEU A 46 -13.68 -23.27 -1.46
N LEU A 47 -14.91 -23.65 -1.18
CA LEU A 47 -15.51 -23.47 0.13
C LEU A 47 -15.14 -24.65 1.01
N ILE A 48 -14.86 -24.33 2.27
CA ILE A 48 -14.60 -25.33 3.29
C ILE A 48 -15.43 -25.02 4.54
N ASN A 49 -16.00 -26.08 5.11
CA ASN A 49 -16.51 -26.06 6.46
C ASN A 49 -15.33 -26.06 7.43
N HIS A 50 -14.95 -24.88 7.92
CA HIS A 50 -13.89 -24.77 8.91
C HIS A 50 -14.43 -25.13 10.30
N THR A 51 -13.97 -26.25 10.85
CA THR A 51 -14.44 -26.80 12.13
C THR A 51 -13.52 -26.52 13.32
N SER A 52 -12.34 -25.92 13.12
CA SER A 52 -11.42 -25.62 14.24
C SER A 52 -11.35 -24.12 14.60
N LEU A 53 -11.34 -23.86 15.91
CA LEU A 53 -11.44 -22.54 16.54
C LEU A 53 -10.08 -21.88 16.82
N GLU A 54 -8.96 -22.47 16.38
CA GLU A 54 -7.61 -22.09 16.83
C GLU A 54 -6.64 -21.75 15.70
N HIS A 55 -7.12 -21.23 14.57
CA HIS A 55 -6.18 -20.61 13.63
C HIS A 55 -5.80 -19.23 14.16
N ILE A 56 -4.66 -19.15 14.85
CA ILE A 56 -4.03 -17.86 15.17
C ILE A 56 -3.75 -17.19 13.82
N LEU A 57 -4.46 -16.09 13.55
CA LEU A 57 -4.27 -15.30 12.34
C LEU A 57 -2.89 -14.65 12.42
N ALA A 58 -2.00 -15.00 11.48
CA ALA A 58 -0.70 -14.34 11.36
C ALA A 58 -0.86 -12.89 10.87
N SER A 59 -1.88 -12.63 10.06
CA SER A 59 -2.27 -11.32 9.57
C SER A 59 -3.80 -11.22 9.43
N ILE A 60 -4.36 -10.04 9.66
CA ILE A 60 -5.79 -9.78 9.40
C ILE A 60 -6.15 -9.98 7.93
N PHE A 61 -5.19 -9.85 7.01
CA PHE A 61 -5.39 -10.10 5.59
C PHE A 61 -5.54 -11.58 5.24
N ASP A 62 -5.36 -12.48 6.20
CA ASP A 62 -5.63 -13.92 6.07
C ASP A 62 -7.03 -14.30 6.57
N TYR A 63 -7.81 -13.33 7.06
CA TYR A 63 -9.13 -13.58 7.62
C TYR A 63 -10.04 -14.32 6.63
N GLY A 64 -10.64 -15.41 7.11
CA GLY A 64 -11.62 -16.23 6.40
C GLY A 64 -11.09 -17.06 5.23
N VAL A 65 -9.76 -17.15 5.03
CA VAL A 65 -9.15 -17.87 3.91
C VAL A 65 -7.89 -18.65 4.30
N GLU A 66 -7.77 -19.88 3.82
CA GLU A 66 -6.49 -20.58 3.74
C GLU A 66 -5.92 -20.48 2.32
N ARG A 67 -4.62 -20.18 2.21
CA ARG A 67 -3.90 -20.14 0.93
C ARG A 67 -2.83 -21.22 0.90
N LYS A 68 -2.89 -22.09 -0.10
CA LYS A 68 -1.88 -23.13 -0.32
C LYS A 68 -1.41 -23.06 -1.77
N VAL A 69 -0.10 -23.24 -1.97
CA VAL A 69 0.48 -23.37 -3.31
C VAL A 69 0.78 -24.84 -3.52
N VAL A 70 0.06 -25.48 -4.44
CA VAL A 70 0.21 -26.90 -4.77
C VAL A 70 0.49 -27.00 -6.27
N ASN A 71 1.61 -27.60 -6.66
CA ASN A 71 1.97 -27.79 -8.08
C ASN A 71 1.89 -26.49 -8.92
N ASN A 72 2.43 -25.39 -8.38
CA ASN A 72 2.39 -24.05 -8.97
C ASN A 72 0.98 -23.43 -9.14
N LYS A 73 -0.07 -24.09 -8.64
CA LYS A 73 -1.45 -23.62 -8.60
C LYS A 73 -1.75 -23.01 -7.23
N VAL A 74 -2.43 -21.87 -7.22
CA VAL A 74 -2.89 -21.21 -5.99
C VAL A 74 -4.26 -21.78 -5.62
N GLU A 75 -4.30 -22.53 -4.52
CA GLU A 75 -5.54 -23.04 -3.93
C GLU A 75 -5.97 -22.13 -2.79
N LEU A 76 -7.18 -21.58 -2.92
CA LEU A 76 -7.79 -20.65 -1.98
C LEU A 76 -9.02 -21.32 -1.37
N LYS A 77 -8.98 -21.57 -0.07
CA LYS A 77 -10.08 -22.19 0.66
C LYS A 77 -10.75 -21.13 1.52
N ILE A 78 -12.02 -20.84 1.23
CA ILE A 78 -12.81 -19.82 1.93
C ILE A 78 -13.67 -20.51 2.97
N HIS A 79 -13.69 -19.98 4.18
CA HIS A 79 -14.46 -20.57 5.29
C HIS A 79 -15.94 -20.25 5.13
N GLU A 80 -16.78 -21.29 5.08
CA GLU A 80 -18.24 -21.15 4.91
C GLU A 80 -18.90 -20.37 6.05
N ASN A 81 -18.33 -20.42 7.26
CA ASN A 81 -18.81 -19.66 8.41
C ASN A 81 -18.60 -18.14 8.27
N GLN A 82 -17.84 -17.67 7.27
CA GLN A 82 -17.61 -16.25 6.97
C GLN A 82 -18.43 -15.76 5.77
N ILE A 83 -19.54 -16.43 5.44
CA ILE A 83 -20.33 -16.14 4.24
C ILE A 83 -20.85 -14.69 4.18
N GLU A 84 -21.14 -14.07 5.32
CA GLU A 84 -21.63 -12.68 5.38
C GLU A 84 -20.57 -11.68 4.88
N LEU A 85 -19.29 -12.03 4.98
CA LEU A 85 -18.15 -11.23 4.52
C LEU A 85 -17.55 -11.77 3.21
N LEU A 86 -18.18 -12.78 2.60
CA LEU A 86 -17.71 -13.43 1.37
C LEU A 86 -17.44 -12.43 0.22
N PRO A 87 -18.25 -11.39 -0.04
CA PRO A 87 -17.94 -10.41 -1.09
C PRO A 87 -16.60 -9.71 -0.90
N PHE A 88 -16.25 -9.36 0.34
CA PHE A 88 -14.97 -8.70 0.67
C PHE A 88 -13.81 -9.69 0.53
N ILE A 89 -13.98 -10.90 1.05
CA ILE A 89 -12.99 -11.97 0.98
C ILE A 89 -12.69 -12.33 -0.48
N LEU A 90 -13.73 -12.53 -1.31
CA LEU A 90 -13.58 -12.87 -2.72
C LEU A 90 -12.86 -11.77 -3.49
N LEU A 91 -13.29 -10.52 -3.30
CA LEU A 91 -12.68 -9.40 -4.02
C LEU A 91 -11.21 -9.21 -3.63
N ARG A 92 -10.86 -9.40 -2.35
CA ARG A 92 -9.47 -9.45 -1.87
C ARG A 92 -8.64 -10.49 -2.62
N GLU A 93 -9.15 -11.72 -2.67
CA GLU A 93 -8.43 -12.81 -3.30
C GLU A 93 -8.30 -12.63 -4.82
N VAL A 94 -9.35 -12.12 -5.49
CA VAL A 94 -9.29 -11.84 -6.92
C VAL A 94 -8.27 -10.73 -7.21
N TYR A 95 -8.25 -9.63 -6.43
CA TYR A 95 -7.20 -8.61 -6.58
C TYR A 95 -5.80 -9.18 -6.38
N ASN A 96 -5.61 -10.10 -5.43
CA ASN A 96 -4.33 -10.77 -5.19
C ASN A 96 -3.83 -11.63 -6.38
N LEU A 97 -4.71 -12.02 -7.31
CA LEU A 97 -4.28 -12.70 -8.54
C LEU A 97 -3.50 -11.78 -9.49
N PHE A 98 -3.73 -10.47 -9.42
CA PHE A 98 -3.06 -9.42 -10.21
C PHE A 98 -1.70 -9.00 -9.63
N ILE A 99 -1.29 -9.57 -8.49
CA ILE A 99 -0.07 -9.23 -7.76
C ILE A 99 1.00 -10.34 -7.89
N PRO A 100 2.27 -10.00 -8.17
CA PRO A 100 3.37 -10.97 -8.14
C PRO A 100 3.53 -11.65 -6.77
N LYS A 101 3.92 -12.93 -6.78
CA LYS A 101 3.97 -13.76 -5.56
C LYS A 101 4.96 -13.20 -4.51
N GLU A 102 6.00 -12.52 -4.98
CA GLU A 102 7.13 -11.98 -4.21
C GLU A 102 6.72 -10.85 -3.27
N VAL A 103 5.70 -10.07 -3.67
CA VAL A 103 5.25 -8.86 -2.96
C VAL A 103 3.83 -8.98 -2.42
N ARG A 104 3.13 -10.08 -2.74
CA ARG A 104 1.75 -10.32 -2.30
C ARG A 104 1.57 -10.12 -0.80
N ASN A 105 2.50 -10.60 0.02
CA ASN A 105 2.36 -10.56 1.47
C ASN A 105 2.86 -9.24 2.10
N TYR A 106 3.20 -8.23 1.31
CA TYR A 106 3.67 -6.95 1.85
C TYR A 106 2.48 -6.21 2.46
N GLU A 107 2.66 -5.68 3.67
CA GLU A 107 1.59 -5.07 4.45
C GLU A 107 0.93 -3.90 3.70
N TRP A 108 1.72 -3.01 3.10
CA TRP A 108 1.19 -1.88 2.32
C TRP A 108 0.42 -2.31 1.06
N VAL A 109 0.81 -3.41 0.42
CA VAL A 109 0.10 -3.97 -0.74
C VAL A 109 -1.28 -4.44 -0.30
N GLN A 110 -1.35 -5.20 0.80
CA GLN A 110 -2.62 -5.69 1.34
C GLN A 110 -3.49 -4.56 1.91
N LEU A 111 -2.89 -3.54 2.55
CA LEU A 111 -3.58 -2.32 2.97
C LEU A 111 -4.20 -1.59 1.78
N THR A 112 -3.45 -1.42 0.70
CA THR A 112 -3.96 -0.76 -0.51
C THR A 112 -5.11 -1.55 -1.12
N ILE A 113 -4.97 -2.87 -1.27
CA ILE A 113 -6.04 -3.75 -1.76
C ILE A 113 -7.28 -3.64 -0.86
N ASN A 114 -7.11 -3.64 0.46
CA ASN A 114 -8.23 -3.48 1.38
C ASN A 114 -8.99 -2.17 1.16
N GLN A 115 -8.28 -1.07 0.90
CA GLN A 115 -8.90 0.22 0.63
C GLN A 115 -9.60 0.24 -0.75
N MET A 116 -9.08 -0.50 -1.72
CA MET A 116 -9.79 -0.73 -2.99
C MET A 116 -11.12 -1.45 -2.75
N ILE A 117 -11.11 -2.54 -1.98
CA ILE A 117 -12.32 -3.31 -1.63
C ILE A 117 -13.34 -2.43 -0.91
N LEU A 118 -12.92 -1.67 0.11
CA LEU A 118 -13.79 -0.75 0.84
C LEU A 118 -14.42 0.30 -0.07
N THR A 119 -13.70 0.74 -1.10
CA THR A 119 -14.19 1.70 -2.10
C THR A 119 -15.13 1.05 -3.11
N ASP A 120 -14.86 -0.19 -3.52
CA ASP A 120 -15.68 -0.96 -4.45
C ASP A 120 -17.00 -1.43 -3.83
N LEU A 121 -16.96 -1.78 -2.55
CA LEU A 121 -18.09 -2.31 -1.79
C LEU A 121 -18.64 -1.29 -0.78
N ALA A 122 -18.38 0.00 -0.98
CA ALA A 122 -18.76 1.06 -0.04
C ALA A 122 -20.26 1.08 0.32
N ASN A 123 -21.12 0.66 -0.63
CA ASN A 123 -22.57 0.61 -0.46
C ASN A 123 -23.09 -0.76 0.04
N HIS A 124 -22.20 -1.73 0.28
CA HIS A 124 -22.60 -3.03 0.82
C HIS A 124 -22.95 -2.90 2.30
N ASN A 125 -23.99 -3.59 2.76
CA ASN A 125 -24.47 -3.53 4.15
C ASN A 125 -23.38 -3.91 5.18
N LYS A 126 -22.45 -4.79 4.82
CA LYS A 126 -21.34 -5.25 5.65
C LYS A 126 -20.04 -4.41 5.53
N ALA A 127 -20.03 -3.33 4.75
CA ALA A 127 -18.82 -2.51 4.55
C ALA A 127 -18.26 -1.91 5.85
N ARG A 128 -19.16 -1.45 6.73
CA ARG A 128 -18.77 -0.91 8.04
C ARG A 128 -18.15 -1.97 8.94
N GLU A 129 -18.74 -3.16 8.96
CA GLU A 129 -18.27 -4.30 9.77
C GLU A 129 -16.88 -4.76 9.32
N TRP A 130 -16.69 -4.92 8.01
CA TRP A 130 -15.37 -5.21 7.43
C TRP A 130 -14.33 -4.14 7.77
N ASN A 131 -14.69 -2.86 7.66
CA ASN A 131 -13.79 -1.75 7.98
C ASN A 131 -13.32 -1.78 9.44
N ILE A 132 -14.25 -2.02 10.38
CA ILE A 132 -13.95 -2.13 11.82
C ILE A 132 -13.04 -3.34 12.07
N LEU A 133 -13.41 -4.50 11.54
CA LEU A 133 -12.64 -5.75 11.66
C LEU A 133 -11.19 -5.55 11.24
N VAL A 134 -10.96 -4.94 10.07
CA VAL A 134 -9.61 -4.69 9.57
C VAL A 134 -8.89 -3.66 10.44
N ARG A 135 -9.52 -2.51 10.72
CA ARG A 135 -8.90 -1.41 11.45
C ARG A 135 -8.46 -1.78 12.87
N GLU A 136 -9.28 -2.53 13.60
CA GLU A 136 -8.99 -2.93 14.98
C GLU A 136 -7.86 -3.96 15.09
N ASN A 137 -7.60 -4.72 14.01
CA ASN A 137 -6.59 -5.77 13.96
C ASN A 137 -5.32 -5.36 13.20
N LEU A 138 -5.26 -4.13 12.68
CA LEU A 138 -4.06 -3.55 12.09
C LEU A 138 -3.14 -2.99 13.18
N LYS A 139 -1.86 -3.33 13.10
CA LYS A 139 -0.82 -2.67 13.89
C LYS A 139 -0.45 -1.35 13.22
N LEU A 140 -1.31 -0.34 13.38
CA LEU A 140 -1.00 1.01 12.93
C LEU A 140 0.14 1.55 13.80
N TYR A 141 1.33 1.68 13.23
CA TYR A 141 2.44 2.34 13.89
C TYR A 141 2.19 3.85 13.84
N ASP A 142 1.62 4.40 14.91
CA ASP A 142 1.72 5.82 15.21
C ASP A 142 3.19 6.10 15.57
N ASP A 143 4.01 6.35 14.56
CA ASP A 143 5.37 6.77 14.81
C ASP A 143 5.34 8.22 15.30
N ILE A 144 5.38 8.36 16.63
CA ILE A 144 5.37 9.64 17.35
C ILE A 144 6.52 10.55 16.86
N SER A 145 7.59 9.98 16.28
CA SER A 145 8.71 10.74 15.71
C SER A 145 8.36 11.49 14.41
N ILE A 146 7.24 11.17 13.76
CA ILE A 146 6.79 11.76 12.49
C ILE A 146 5.82 12.95 12.73
N GLY A 147 5.44 13.21 13.99
CA GLY A 147 4.65 14.36 14.43
C GLY A 147 3.13 14.12 14.42
N TYR A 148 2.46 14.71 15.40
CA TYR A 148 1.02 14.56 15.72
C TYR A 148 0.02 15.01 14.63
N GLY A 149 0.48 15.40 13.44
CA GLY A 149 -0.36 15.99 12.38
C GLY A 149 -0.52 15.17 11.10
N ARG A 150 0.13 14.01 10.99
CA ARG A 150 0.07 13.17 9.79
C ARG A 150 -0.93 12.03 9.98
N LEU A 151 -1.89 11.92 9.06
CA LEU A 151 -2.81 10.77 8.98
C LEU A 151 -1.98 9.47 8.93
N ASN A 152 -2.45 8.42 9.60
CA ASN A 152 -1.89 7.08 9.43
C ASN A 152 -2.13 6.58 8.00
N ASP A 153 -1.37 5.57 7.60
CA ASP A 153 -1.40 4.99 6.25
C ASP A 153 -2.79 4.56 5.79
N PHE A 154 -3.60 4.02 6.71
CA PHE A 154 -4.96 3.60 6.45
C PHE A 154 -5.86 4.79 6.08
N ASP A 155 -5.81 5.86 6.87
CA ASP A 155 -6.63 7.05 6.67
C ASP A 155 -6.20 7.84 5.41
N ARG A 156 -4.90 7.85 5.06
CA ARG A 156 -4.40 8.43 3.79
C ARG A 156 -4.96 7.71 2.57
N LEU A 157 -4.85 6.39 2.54
CA LEU A 157 -5.38 5.59 1.44
C LEU A 157 -6.90 5.74 1.34
N ALA A 158 -7.61 5.78 2.48
CA ALA A 158 -9.05 6.00 2.49
C ALA A 158 -9.42 7.35 1.85
N GLN A 159 -8.68 8.42 2.14
CA GLN A 159 -8.89 9.72 1.48
C GLN A 159 -8.61 9.67 -0.01
N LEU A 160 -7.55 8.98 -0.41
CA LEU A 160 -7.17 8.87 -1.80
C LEU A 160 -8.28 8.25 -2.67
N PHE A 161 -8.89 7.17 -2.19
CA PHE A 161 -9.91 6.45 -2.96
C PHE A 161 -11.32 7.04 -2.82
N LYS A 162 -11.52 8.10 -2.01
CA LYS A 162 -12.80 8.83 -1.96
C LYS A 162 -13.16 9.49 -3.30
N ASN A 163 -12.18 9.84 -4.14
CA ASN A 163 -12.46 10.48 -5.41
C ASN A 163 -12.87 9.45 -6.50
N PRO A 164 -14.14 9.42 -6.95
CA PRO A 164 -14.60 8.40 -7.90
C PRO A 164 -14.02 8.58 -9.30
N THR A 165 -13.69 9.81 -9.69
CA THR A 165 -13.27 10.14 -11.07
C THR A 165 -11.87 9.62 -11.38
N SER A 166 -11.00 9.52 -10.38
CA SER A 166 -9.61 9.06 -10.54
C SER A 166 -9.38 7.62 -10.05
N LYS A 167 -10.42 6.96 -9.52
CA LYS A 167 -10.38 5.58 -9.00
C LYS A 167 -9.69 4.59 -9.94
N ARG A 168 -10.11 4.55 -11.22
CA ARG A 168 -9.55 3.62 -12.22
C ARG A 168 -8.06 3.87 -12.45
N LYS A 169 -7.69 5.16 -12.53
CA LYS A 169 -6.31 5.60 -12.69
C LYS A 169 -5.47 5.11 -11.52
N HIS A 170 -5.91 5.35 -10.28
CA HIS A 170 -5.19 4.93 -9.07
C HIS A 170 -5.01 3.41 -8.99
N TYR A 171 -6.03 2.64 -9.37
CA TYR A 171 -5.96 1.18 -9.33
C TYR A 171 -4.95 0.67 -10.34
N ARG A 172 -5.06 1.10 -11.61
CA ARG A 172 -4.12 0.70 -12.66
C ARG A 172 -2.68 1.07 -12.28
N LEU A 173 -2.50 2.25 -11.70
CA LEU A 173 -1.20 2.73 -11.23
C LEU A 173 -0.58 1.84 -10.16
N PHE A 174 -1.37 1.48 -9.15
CA PHE A 174 -0.96 0.53 -8.12
C PHE A 174 -0.50 -0.78 -8.74
N PHE A 175 -1.32 -1.37 -9.61
CA PHE A 175 -1.04 -2.67 -10.21
C PHE A 175 0.16 -2.64 -11.16
N ASN A 176 0.38 -1.55 -11.89
CA ASN A 176 1.60 -1.38 -12.70
C ASN A 176 2.84 -1.32 -11.81
N LEU A 177 2.80 -0.49 -10.76
CA LEU A 177 3.93 -0.31 -9.84
C LEU A 177 4.37 -1.63 -9.18
N VAL A 178 3.42 -2.42 -8.71
CA VAL A 178 3.73 -3.71 -8.04
C VAL A 178 4.24 -4.78 -9.02
N ARG A 179 4.06 -4.60 -10.33
CA ARG A 179 4.43 -5.56 -11.38
C ARG A 179 5.77 -5.31 -12.03
N GLU A 180 6.31 -4.09 -12.01
CA GLU A 180 7.54 -3.76 -12.74
C GLU A 180 8.76 -4.52 -12.22
N ASP A 181 9.16 -4.30 -10.96
CA ASP A 181 10.21 -5.08 -10.32
C ASP A 181 9.95 -5.24 -8.81
N PRO A 182 9.44 -6.41 -8.40
CA PRO A 182 9.18 -6.74 -7.00
C PRO A 182 10.37 -6.53 -6.05
N HIS A 183 11.61 -6.63 -6.53
CA HIS A 183 12.81 -6.55 -5.70
C HIS A 183 13.14 -5.12 -5.24
N HIS A 184 12.61 -4.12 -5.94
CA HIS A 184 12.83 -2.71 -5.63
C HIS A 184 11.70 -2.12 -4.77
N LEU A 185 10.68 -2.91 -4.46
CA LEU A 185 9.57 -2.48 -3.60
C LEU A 185 9.94 -2.66 -2.13
N PRO A 186 9.64 -1.67 -1.27
CA PRO A 186 9.93 -1.76 0.14
C PRO A 186 9.02 -2.82 0.78
N ARG A 187 9.62 -3.65 1.64
CA ARG A 187 8.92 -4.70 2.40
C ARG A 187 8.05 -4.15 3.53
N LYS A 188 8.31 -2.92 3.95
CA LYS A 188 7.58 -2.19 5.00
C LYS A 188 7.06 -0.87 4.42
N ASN A 189 6.14 -0.23 5.13
CA ASN A 189 5.69 1.12 4.80
C ASN A 189 6.91 2.05 4.85
N ASP A 190 7.42 2.44 3.69
CA ASP A 190 8.63 3.24 3.50
C ASP A 190 8.33 4.44 2.59
N TYR A 191 9.32 5.25 2.21
CA TYR A 191 9.15 6.46 1.42
C TYR A 191 8.37 6.27 0.10
N ILE A 192 8.42 5.09 -0.54
CA ILE A 192 7.59 4.80 -1.73
C ILE A 192 6.12 4.68 -1.34
N HIS A 193 5.80 4.07 -0.20
CA HIS A 193 4.44 4.02 0.33
C HIS A 193 3.93 5.42 0.66
N ILE A 194 4.75 6.26 1.29
CA ILE A 194 4.44 7.66 1.60
C ILE A 194 4.26 8.46 0.30
N PHE A 195 5.15 8.30 -0.67
CA PHE A 195 5.06 8.95 -1.97
C PHE A 195 3.77 8.55 -2.70
N PHE A 196 3.49 7.24 -2.74
CA PHE A 196 2.30 6.65 -3.36
C PHE A 196 1.03 7.21 -2.70
N THR A 197 0.93 7.11 -1.37
CA THR A 197 -0.23 7.59 -0.60
C THR A 197 -0.44 9.10 -0.62
N ASP A 198 0.64 9.91 -0.61
CA ASP A 198 0.55 11.37 -0.55
C ASP A 198 0.23 12.01 -1.91
N ASN A 199 0.47 11.33 -3.03
CA ASN A 199 0.44 11.99 -4.34
C ASN A 199 -0.58 11.38 -5.33
N LEU A 200 -1.03 10.15 -5.13
CA LEU A 200 -1.87 9.40 -6.09
C LEU A 200 -3.09 10.14 -6.67
N GLY A 201 -3.61 11.18 -6.03
CA GLY A 201 -4.76 11.96 -6.50
C GLY A 201 -4.47 13.09 -7.50
N SER A 202 -3.22 13.35 -7.86
CA SER A 202 -2.89 14.49 -8.73
C SER A 202 -3.13 14.17 -10.22
N GLU A 203 -3.70 15.13 -10.96
CA GLU A 203 -3.88 15.04 -12.42
C GLU A 203 -2.56 14.73 -13.16
N TYR A 204 -1.44 15.03 -12.51
CA TYR A 204 -0.06 14.94 -13.00
C TYR A 204 0.57 13.54 -13.00
N TYR A 205 -0.11 12.51 -12.52
CA TYR A 205 0.42 11.13 -12.63
C TYR A 205 0.44 10.65 -14.08
N SER A 206 1.64 10.55 -14.66
CA SER A 206 1.96 9.89 -15.92
C SER A 206 2.79 8.61 -15.68
N GLU A 207 2.85 7.73 -16.68
CA GLU A 207 3.75 6.57 -16.67
C GLU A 207 5.21 7.02 -16.48
N ASP A 208 5.59 8.15 -17.10
CA ASP A 208 6.90 8.77 -16.92
C ASP A 208 7.18 9.18 -15.46
N LEU A 209 6.17 9.67 -14.72
CA LEU A 209 6.35 10.05 -13.32
C LEU A 209 6.60 8.82 -12.44
N LEU A 210 5.87 7.73 -12.68
CA LEU A 210 6.11 6.44 -12.00
C LEU A 210 7.52 5.94 -12.25
N GLU A 211 7.92 5.96 -13.51
CA GLU A 211 9.23 5.49 -13.90
C GLU A 211 10.33 6.38 -13.28
N THR A 212 10.12 7.70 -13.23
CA THR A 212 10.99 8.63 -12.48
C THR A 212 11.13 8.21 -11.02
N LEU A 213 10.03 7.84 -10.36
CA LEU A 213 10.05 7.46 -8.94
C LEU A 213 10.75 6.15 -8.68
N ARG A 214 10.52 5.14 -9.53
CA ARG A 214 11.27 3.88 -9.47
C ARG A 214 12.76 4.15 -9.63
N CYS A 215 13.12 4.98 -10.62
CA CYS A 215 14.50 5.38 -10.86
C CYS A 215 15.12 6.08 -9.64
N LEU A 216 14.39 7.01 -9.00
CA LEU A 216 14.84 7.71 -7.80
C LEU A 216 15.06 6.79 -6.62
N THR A 217 14.14 5.85 -6.40
CA THR A 217 14.24 4.82 -5.36
C THR A 217 15.50 3.99 -5.54
N ILE A 218 15.77 3.50 -6.75
CA ILE A 218 16.96 2.70 -7.06
C ILE A 218 18.23 3.48 -6.77
N ILE A 219 18.28 4.75 -7.22
CA ILE A 219 19.40 5.65 -6.97
C ILE A 219 19.58 5.87 -5.46
N PHE A 220 18.50 6.18 -4.74
CA PHE A 220 18.53 6.41 -3.30
C PHE A 220 19.01 5.18 -2.51
N HIS A 221 18.52 3.97 -2.81
CA HIS A 221 18.97 2.78 -2.08
C HIS A 221 20.44 2.42 -2.37
N LYS A 222 20.95 2.71 -3.57
CA LYS A 222 22.36 2.49 -3.92
C LYS A 222 23.28 3.52 -3.29
N ILE A 223 22.89 4.79 -3.27
CA ILE A 223 23.76 5.91 -2.87
C ILE A 223 23.56 6.30 -1.40
N LYS A 224 22.38 6.00 -0.85
CA LYS A 224 21.98 6.17 0.56
C LYS A 224 22.09 7.61 1.08
N THR A 225 22.26 8.59 0.20
CA THR A 225 22.43 10.00 0.55
C THR A 225 21.73 10.90 -0.45
N TYR A 226 21.06 11.95 0.05
CA TYR A 226 20.41 12.99 -0.75
C TYR A 226 21.16 14.32 -0.54
N ARG A 227 21.77 14.85 -1.61
CA ARG A 227 22.48 16.14 -1.58
C ARG A 227 21.80 17.22 -2.42
N GLY A 228 21.02 16.85 -3.43
CA GLY A 228 20.21 17.78 -4.23
C GLY A 228 19.82 17.26 -5.62
N MET A 229 18.92 17.98 -6.28
CA MET A 229 18.33 17.66 -7.60
C MET A 229 19.36 17.46 -8.72
N THR A 230 20.35 18.35 -8.78
CA THR A 230 21.42 18.30 -9.79
C THR A 230 22.24 17.03 -9.66
N GLU A 231 22.41 16.53 -8.44
CA GLU A 231 23.18 15.31 -8.18
C GLU A 231 22.38 14.07 -8.58
N TYR A 232 21.07 14.03 -8.29
CA TYR A 232 20.18 12.96 -8.77
C TYR A 232 20.08 12.90 -10.29
N SER A 233 20.05 14.05 -10.96
CA SER A 233 20.02 14.10 -12.43
C SER A 233 21.30 13.51 -13.03
N LYS A 234 22.46 13.80 -12.42
CA LYS A 234 23.75 13.21 -12.81
C LYS A 234 23.79 11.70 -12.53
N GLN A 235 23.30 11.29 -11.36
CA GLN A 235 23.25 9.88 -10.95
C GLN A 235 22.31 9.07 -11.85
N PHE A 236 21.15 9.62 -12.23
CA PHE A 236 20.24 9.01 -13.19
C PHE A 236 20.93 8.75 -14.54
N GLN A 237 21.58 9.77 -15.11
CA GLN A 237 22.32 9.62 -16.36
C GLN A 237 23.45 8.59 -16.24
N GLN A 238 24.19 8.60 -15.12
CA GLN A 238 25.27 7.64 -14.87
C GLN A 238 24.74 6.21 -14.75
N PHE A 239 23.64 5.99 -14.01
CA PHE A 239 23.04 4.68 -13.78
C PHE A 239 22.37 4.14 -15.03
N LYS A 240 21.79 5.02 -15.86
CA LYS A 240 21.27 4.64 -17.18
C LYS A 240 22.41 4.22 -18.11
N LYS A 241 23.50 5.01 -18.17
CA LYS A 241 24.65 4.74 -19.04
C LYS A 241 25.39 3.46 -18.70
N ASN A 242 25.51 3.13 -17.41
CA ASN A 242 26.21 1.92 -16.97
C ASN A 242 25.30 0.67 -16.86
N GLY A 243 24.05 0.76 -17.29
CA GLY A 243 23.08 -0.34 -17.27
C GLY A 243 22.54 -0.70 -15.88
N SER A 244 22.92 0.03 -14.83
CA SER A 244 22.40 -0.17 -13.46
C SER A 244 20.93 0.21 -13.30
N LEU A 245 20.37 0.89 -14.29
CA LEU A 245 19.01 1.38 -14.33
C LEU A 245 18.50 1.23 -15.76
N GLN A 246 17.67 0.20 -15.98
CA GLN A 246 17.04 -0.08 -17.26
C GLN A 246 15.74 0.72 -17.32
N THR A 247 15.68 1.72 -18.20
CA THR A 247 14.55 2.64 -18.36
C THR A 247 14.53 3.24 -19.76
N GLU A 248 13.33 3.45 -20.31
CA GLU A 248 13.15 4.24 -21.54
C GLU A 248 13.11 5.76 -21.25
N LEU A 249 12.80 6.14 -20.01
CA LEU A 249 12.60 7.53 -19.57
C LEU A 249 13.74 8.47 -19.98
N LEU A 250 13.41 9.59 -20.63
CA LEU A 250 14.40 10.57 -21.06
C LEU A 250 14.86 11.43 -19.89
N ALA A 251 16.11 11.91 -19.95
CA ALA A 251 16.66 12.77 -18.90
C ALA A 251 15.83 14.05 -18.68
N LYS A 252 15.23 14.60 -19.75
CA LYS A 252 14.34 15.77 -19.66
C LYS A 252 13.07 15.47 -18.84
N GLU A 253 12.48 14.30 -19.04
CA GLU A 253 11.26 13.85 -18.35
C GLU A 253 11.58 13.56 -16.89
N PHE A 254 12.72 12.90 -16.63
CA PHE A 254 13.21 12.67 -15.29
C PHE A 254 13.38 13.98 -14.50
N ILE A 255 13.98 15.02 -15.10
CA ILE A 255 14.19 16.32 -14.45
C ILE A 255 12.85 17.04 -14.19
N GLN A 256 11.95 17.07 -15.17
CA GLN A 256 10.62 17.69 -15.03
C GLN A 256 9.80 17.02 -13.93
N ASN A 257 9.75 15.69 -13.95
CA ASN A 257 9.06 14.89 -12.94
C ASN A 257 9.72 15.06 -11.57
N MET A 258 11.05 15.19 -11.50
CA MET A 258 11.74 15.43 -10.25
C MET A 258 11.41 16.78 -9.60
N GLU A 259 11.21 17.85 -10.38
CA GLU A 259 10.75 19.12 -9.82
C GLU A 259 9.34 18.99 -9.25
N PHE A 260 8.46 18.25 -9.92
CA PHE A 260 7.15 17.90 -9.38
C PHE A 260 7.24 17.12 -8.05
N VAL A 261 8.08 16.07 -8.00
CA VAL A 261 8.31 15.28 -6.79
C VAL A 261 8.83 16.19 -5.66
N LYS A 262 9.76 17.11 -5.94
CA LYS A 262 10.31 18.04 -4.94
C LYS A 262 9.27 19.03 -4.42
N GLU A 263 8.40 19.56 -5.30
CA GLU A 263 7.37 20.53 -4.91
C GLU A 263 6.25 19.90 -4.09
N LYS A 264 5.92 18.64 -4.37
CA LYS A 264 4.76 17.96 -3.77
C LYS A 264 5.14 17.00 -2.66
N THR A 265 6.41 16.63 -2.51
CA THR A 265 6.85 15.62 -1.55
C THR A 265 8.06 16.02 -0.74
N VAL A 266 8.17 15.41 0.43
CA VAL A 266 9.30 15.60 1.33
C VAL A 266 10.34 14.53 1.01
N ILE A 267 11.15 14.75 -0.04
CA ILE A 267 12.20 13.79 -0.46
C ILE A 267 13.38 13.75 0.53
N ALA A 268 13.42 14.63 1.53
CA ALA A 268 14.45 14.63 2.57
C ALA A 268 13.85 15.00 3.94
N PRO A 269 14.29 14.37 5.06
CA PRO A 269 13.91 14.81 6.39
C PRO A 269 14.63 16.11 6.73
N ASN A 270 14.17 17.23 6.17
CA ASN A 270 14.53 18.55 6.66
C ASN A 270 13.48 18.96 7.68
N TYR A 271 13.68 18.58 8.94
CA TYR A 271 12.90 19.14 10.03
C TYR A 271 13.37 20.58 10.28
N LEU A 272 12.65 21.54 9.74
CA LEU A 272 12.58 22.88 10.31
C LEU A 272 11.13 23.08 10.75
N VAL A 273 10.88 22.77 12.03
CA VAL A 273 9.60 23.09 12.66
C VAL A 273 9.55 24.61 12.78
N ASN A 274 8.64 25.24 12.04
CA ASN A 274 8.33 26.65 12.23
C ASN A 274 7.38 26.75 13.43
N TRP A 275 7.85 27.29 14.55
CA TRP A 275 7.16 27.27 15.84
C TRP A 275 6.14 28.39 16.01
N GLU A 276 6.26 29.48 15.24
CA GLU A 276 5.37 30.64 15.33
C GLU A 276 3.89 30.32 15.04
N PRO A 277 3.52 29.53 14.02
CA PRO A 277 2.11 29.25 13.71
C PRO A 277 1.42 28.37 14.76
N LEU A 278 2.19 27.57 15.52
CA LEU A 278 1.65 26.57 16.45
C LEU A 278 1.30 27.15 17.82
N LYS A 279 1.57 28.44 18.08
CA LYS A 279 1.39 29.09 19.39
C LYS A 279 2.03 28.31 20.56
N CYS A 280 3.04 27.50 20.27
CA CYS A 280 3.81 26.80 21.28
C CYS A 280 5.05 27.63 21.60
N PHE A 281 5.34 27.82 22.89
CA PHE A 281 6.62 28.36 23.33
C PHE A 281 7.48 27.21 23.88
N VAL A 282 8.76 27.17 23.48
CA VAL A 282 9.73 26.23 24.04
C VAL A 282 10.50 26.96 25.13
N ILE A 283 10.31 26.57 26.39
CA ILE A 283 11.20 27.01 27.47
C ILE A 283 12.37 26.03 27.50
N SER A 284 13.52 26.47 26.98
CA SER A 284 14.77 25.75 27.19
C SER A 284 15.42 26.26 28.48
N CYS A 285 15.46 25.41 29.50
CA CYS A 285 16.14 25.71 30.75
C CYS A 285 17.51 25.01 30.75
N THR A 286 18.59 25.78 30.74
CA THR A 286 19.94 25.22 30.83
C THR A 286 20.40 25.29 32.28
N VAL A 287 20.36 24.17 32.99
CA VAL A 287 20.94 24.08 34.34
C VAL A 287 22.43 23.80 34.20
N ARG A 288 23.27 24.78 34.53
CA ARG A 288 24.72 24.61 34.61
C ARG A 288 25.12 24.40 36.07
N PHE A 289 25.63 23.22 36.40
CA PHE A 289 26.20 22.94 37.71
C PHE A 289 27.66 23.37 37.75
N ASN A 290 28.10 23.93 38.87
CA ASN A 290 29.51 24.22 39.09
C ASN A 290 30.31 22.89 39.01
N PRO A 291 31.34 22.78 38.15
CA PRO A 291 32.08 21.54 37.94
C PRO A 291 32.82 21.03 39.19
N LEU A 292 32.91 21.84 40.26
CA LEU A 292 33.46 21.44 41.56
C LEU A 292 32.44 20.76 42.49
N LEU A 293 31.16 20.65 42.11
CA LEU A 293 30.15 19.93 42.89
C LEU A 293 30.26 18.41 42.68
N ASN A 294 30.39 17.68 43.78
CA ASN A 294 30.46 16.22 43.78
C ASN A 294 29.15 15.61 43.20
N LYS A 295 29.25 14.83 42.12
CA LYS A 295 28.14 14.17 41.41
C LYS A 295 27.16 13.44 42.33
N ALA A 296 27.62 12.93 43.48
CA ALA A 296 26.79 12.23 44.45
C ALA A 296 25.66 13.09 45.05
N LYS A 297 25.77 14.43 45.03
CA LYS A 297 24.69 15.33 45.51
C LYS A 297 23.60 15.64 44.47
N ILE A 298 23.79 15.24 43.21
CA ILE A 298 22.83 15.51 42.12
C ILE A 298 21.83 14.35 41.96
N ILE A 299 22.15 13.15 42.44
CA ILE A 299 21.36 11.93 42.21
C ILE A 299 20.32 11.67 43.33
N ASN A 300 20.37 12.40 44.45
CA ASN A 300 19.40 12.26 45.56
C ASN A 300 18.46 13.46 45.68
N VAL A 301 17.69 13.73 44.62
CA VAL A 301 16.42 14.48 44.68
C VAL A 301 15.38 13.70 43.89
#